data_AF-A0A937LFQ4-F1
#
_entry.id   AF-A0A937LFQ4-F1
#
_cell.length_a   1.000
_cell.length_b   1.000
_cell.length_c   1.000
_cell.angle_alpha   90.00
_cell.angle_beta   90.00
_cell.angle_gamma   90.00
#
_symmetry.space_group_name_H-M   'P 1'
#
loop_
_entity.id
_entity.type
_entity.pdbx_description
1 polymer ?
#
loop_
_entity_poly.entity_id
_entity_poly.type
_entity_poly.pdbx_seq_one_letter_code
_entity_poly.pdbx_strand_id
1 'polypeptide(L)'
;MAPMKFIARFVALLSFLSCWLIFLPASVAQEVSFPKTIAWSAYPTGTGGYSQAVAIGNILQRQYSTNLRVIPGRNDVSRLATLRAGRVHFSAGGSESVYAQEGILNFASKIWGPQPVRAMLSNYSDACSFTFA
;
A
#
# COMPACT_ATOMS: atom_id res chain seq x y z
N MET A 1 -28.30 55.85 9.52
CA MET A 1 -28.95 54.52 9.33
C MET A 1 -28.07 53.45 8.65
N ALA A 2 -26.86 53.77 8.17
CA ALA A 2 -25.95 52.81 7.52
C ALA A 2 -25.17 51.81 8.43
N PRO A 3 -24.77 52.12 9.69
CA PRO A 3 -23.85 51.25 10.44
C PRO A 3 -24.52 49.96 10.98
N MET A 4 -25.81 50.00 11.31
CA MET A 4 -26.56 48.82 11.78
C MET A 4 -26.69 47.72 10.72
N LYS A 5 -26.79 48.08 9.43
CA LYS A 5 -26.87 47.11 8.32
C LYS A 5 -25.54 46.39 8.07
N PHE A 6 -24.41 47.06 8.37
CA PHE A 6 -23.07 46.48 8.26
C PHE A 6 -22.81 45.47 9.39
N ILE A 7 -23.16 45.82 10.63
CA ILE A 7 -23.04 44.94 11.80
C ILE A 7 -23.93 43.69 11.65
N ALA A 8 -25.18 43.85 11.19
CA ALA A 8 -26.08 42.71 10.97
C ALA A 8 -25.57 41.73 9.89
N ARG A 9 -24.94 42.25 8.83
CA ARG A 9 -24.30 41.41 7.79
C ARG A 9 -23.06 40.69 8.31
N PHE A 10 -22.28 41.32 9.17
CA PHE A 10 -21.08 40.74 9.76
C PHE A 10 -21.43 39.62 10.75
N VAL A 11 -22.46 39.82 11.58
CA VAL A 11 -22.99 38.79 12.49
C VAL A 11 -23.57 37.62 11.71
N ALA A 12 -24.35 37.87 10.64
CA ALA A 12 -24.85 36.79 9.79
C ALA A 12 -23.73 35.99 9.13
N LEU A 13 -22.66 36.65 8.64
CA LEU A 13 -21.49 35.96 8.08
C LEU A 13 -20.76 35.10 9.13
N LEU A 14 -20.58 35.61 10.35
CA LEU A 14 -19.99 34.87 11.46
C LEU A 14 -20.85 33.66 11.88
N SER A 15 -22.17 33.80 11.89
CA SER A 15 -23.11 32.70 12.19
C SER A 15 -23.13 31.63 11.09
N PHE A 16 -23.01 32.02 9.81
CA PHE A 16 -22.84 31.08 8.70
C PHE A 16 -21.50 30.34 8.76
N LEU A 17 -20.42 31.04 9.12
CA LEU A 17 -19.08 30.45 9.26
C LEU A 17 -19.01 29.49 10.46
N SER A 18 -19.66 29.81 11.58
CA SER A 18 -19.73 28.92 12.75
C SER A 18 -20.56 27.66 12.49
N CYS A 19 -21.60 27.72 11.66
CA CYS A 19 -22.40 26.55 11.29
C CYS A 19 -21.63 25.60 10.35
N TRP A 20 -20.72 26.14 9.53
CA TRP A 20 -19.84 25.35 8.65
C TRP A 20 -18.80 24.51 9.41
N LEU A 21 -18.33 24.98 10.57
CA LEU A 21 -17.34 24.25 11.38
C LEU A 21 -17.95 23.05 12.14
N ILE A 22 -19.26 22.99 12.32
CA ILE A 22 -19.95 21.88 13.02
C ILE A 22 -20.12 20.65 12.09
N PHE A 23 -20.06 20.85 10.77
CA PHE A 23 -20.14 19.79 9.76
C PHE A 23 -18.77 19.22 9.37
N LEU A 24 -17.73 19.40 10.18
CA LEU A 24 -16.51 18.62 10.02
C LEU A 24 -16.83 17.17 10.39
N PRO A 25 -16.79 16.21 9.45
CA PRO A 25 -16.95 14.81 9.82
C PRO A 25 -15.82 14.47 10.78
N ALA A 26 -16.18 14.16 12.03
CA ALA A 26 -15.23 13.55 12.97
C ALA A 26 -14.78 12.24 12.33
N SER A 27 -13.51 12.18 11.92
CA SER A 27 -12.93 10.95 11.41
C SER A 27 -12.86 9.96 12.57
N VAL A 28 -13.89 9.13 12.71
CA VAL A 28 -13.87 8.02 13.65
C VAL A 28 -12.79 7.05 13.17
N ALA A 29 -11.85 6.72 14.06
CA ALA A 29 -10.83 5.73 13.75
C ALA A 29 -11.54 4.42 13.39
N GLN A 30 -11.54 4.08 12.11
CA GLN A 30 -12.19 2.88 11.62
C GLN A 30 -11.36 1.69 12.11
N GLU A 31 -12.00 0.78 12.83
CA GLU A 31 -11.34 -0.44 13.30
C GLU A 31 -10.81 -1.21 12.09
N VAL A 32 -9.49 -1.40 12.03
CA VAL A 32 -8.83 -2.00 10.86
C VAL A 32 -9.08 -3.51 10.89
N SER A 33 -10.01 -3.97 10.05
CA SER A 33 -10.27 -5.40 9.86
C SER A 33 -9.49 -5.95 8.67
N PHE A 34 -8.72 -7.02 8.88
CA PHE A 34 -8.05 -7.75 7.81
C PHE A 34 -8.80 -9.03 7.42
N PRO A 35 -8.63 -9.52 6.19
CA PRO A 35 -9.06 -10.87 5.82
C PRO A 35 -8.37 -11.92 6.69
N LYS A 36 -9.04 -13.04 6.99
CA LYS A 36 -8.47 -14.14 7.80
C LYS A 36 -7.15 -14.68 7.25
N THR A 37 -6.94 -14.59 5.94
CA THR A 37 -5.69 -15.02 5.31
C THR A 37 -5.30 -14.07 4.20
N ILE A 38 -4.06 -13.63 4.27
CA ILE A 38 -3.37 -12.90 3.21
C ILE A 38 -2.26 -13.81 2.69
N ALA A 39 -1.92 -13.71 1.41
CA ALA A 39 -0.93 -14.56 0.79
C ALA A 39 0.03 -13.69 -0.02
N TRP A 40 1.33 -13.86 0.19
CA TRP A 40 2.39 -13.13 -0.50
C TRP A 40 3.31 -14.10 -1.23
N SER A 41 3.78 -13.76 -2.42
CA SER A 41 4.98 -14.38 -2.98
C SER A 41 6.23 -13.67 -2.47
N ALA A 42 7.31 -14.39 -2.19
CA ALA A 42 8.60 -13.82 -1.79
C ALA A 42 9.75 -14.61 -2.41
N TYR A 43 10.99 -14.14 -2.30
CA TYR A 43 12.15 -14.97 -2.61
C TYR A 43 12.24 -16.17 -1.65
N PRO A 44 13.09 -17.17 -1.93
CA PRO A 44 13.17 -18.37 -1.10
C PRO A 44 13.55 -18.10 0.36
N THR A 45 13.33 -19.11 1.18
CA THR A 45 13.78 -19.14 2.59
C THR A 45 15.27 -18.79 2.70
N GLY A 46 15.63 -18.03 3.73
CA GLY A 46 17.00 -17.56 3.95
C GLY A 46 17.30 -16.19 3.34
N THR A 47 16.42 -15.66 2.49
CA THR A 47 16.52 -14.27 2.01
C THR A 47 15.93 -13.28 3.01
N GLY A 48 16.45 -12.04 3.03
CA GLY A 48 15.95 -10.99 3.91
C GLY A 48 14.46 -10.68 3.70
N GLY A 49 14.00 -10.63 2.44
CA GLY A 49 12.59 -10.40 2.11
C GLY A 49 11.65 -11.50 2.62
N TYR A 50 12.07 -12.76 2.58
CA TYR A 50 11.29 -13.86 3.17
C TYR A 50 11.19 -13.72 4.69
N SER A 51 12.31 -13.43 5.36
CA SER A 51 12.33 -13.22 6.82
C SER A 51 11.47 -12.03 7.25
N GLN A 52 11.48 -10.93 6.49
CA GLN A 52 10.60 -9.78 6.73
C GLN A 52 9.11 -10.16 6.59
N ALA A 53 8.73 -10.89 5.54
CA ALA A 53 7.36 -11.35 5.36
C ALA A 53 6.89 -12.26 6.52
N VAL A 54 7.75 -13.16 7.00
CA VAL A 54 7.46 -14.01 8.18
C VAL A 54 7.27 -13.15 9.44
N ALA A 55 8.13 -12.16 9.67
CA ALA A 55 8.02 -11.26 10.81
C ALA A 55 6.71 -10.45 10.79
N ILE A 56 6.33 -9.92 9.62
CA ILE A 56 5.05 -9.23 9.41
C ILE A 56 3.88 -10.19 9.68
N GLY A 57 3.96 -11.42 9.18
CA GLY A 57 2.94 -12.45 9.40
C GLY A 57 2.73 -12.77 10.88
N ASN A 58 3.80 -12.86 11.66
CA ASN A 58 3.72 -13.05 13.11
C ASN A 58 3.03 -11.89 13.84
N ILE A 59 3.18 -10.65 13.35
CA ILE A 59 2.48 -9.49 13.92
C ILE A 59 1.00 -9.52 13.52
N LEU A 60 0.69 -9.76 12.24
CA LEU A 60 -0.67 -9.88 11.73
C LEU A 60 -1.47 -10.97 12.47
N GLN A 61 -0.85 -12.12 12.72
CA GLN A 61 -1.50 -13.20 13.44
C GLN A 61 -1.78 -12.82 14.91
N ARG A 62 -0.82 -12.21 15.61
CA ARG A 62 -0.95 -11.89 17.04
C ARG A 62 -1.92 -10.73 17.31
N GLN A 63 -1.92 -9.71 16.45
CA GLN A 63 -2.70 -8.48 16.67
C GLN A 63 -4.06 -8.51 15.98
N TYR A 64 -4.17 -9.20 14.84
CA TYR A 64 -5.37 -9.17 13.99
C TYR A 64 -5.92 -10.55 13.66
N SER A 65 -5.39 -11.63 14.27
CA SER A 65 -5.78 -13.02 13.97
C SER A 65 -5.77 -13.34 12.46
N THR A 66 -4.87 -12.69 11.73
CA THR A 66 -4.74 -12.80 10.28
C THR A 66 -3.49 -13.60 9.93
N ASN A 67 -3.70 -14.71 9.22
CA ASN A 67 -2.59 -15.54 8.76
C ASN A 67 -1.96 -14.96 7.49
N LEU A 68 -0.65 -14.77 7.46
CA LEU A 68 0.09 -14.40 6.25
C LEU A 68 0.82 -15.63 5.69
N ARG A 69 0.32 -16.16 4.58
CA ARG A 69 0.94 -17.28 3.87
C ARG A 69 2.01 -16.78 2.89
N VAL A 70 3.26 -17.15 3.11
CA VAL A 70 4.37 -16.81 2.20
C VAL A 70 4.63 -17.96 1.23
N ILE A 71 4.62 -17.67 -0.08
CA ILE A 71 4.90 -18.61 -1.17
C ILE A 71 6.27 -18.28 -1.76
N PRO A 72 7.30 -19.13 -1.59
CA PRO A 72 8.62 -18.87 -2.12
C PRO A 72 8.65 -19.07 -3.65
N GLY A 73 9.10 -18.05 -4.37
CA GLY A 73 9.43 -18.09 -5.80
C GLY A 73 10.94 -18.05 -6.00
N ARG A 74 11.43 -18.71 -7.06
CA ARG A 74 12.87 -18.85 -7.31
C ARG A 74 13.53 -17.59 -7.88
N ASN A 75 12.75 -16.70 -8.49
CA ASN A 75 13.21 -15.49 -9.17
C ASN A 75 12.06 -14.49 -9.38
N ASP A 76 12.36 -13.34 -9.97
CA ASP A 76 11.40 -12.24 -10.22
C ASP A 76 10.19 -12.68 -11.02
N VAL A 77 10.42 -13.41 -12.11
CA VAL A 77 9.37 -13.89 -13.01
C VAL A 77 8.41 -14.83 -12.29
N SER A 78 8.92 -15.80 -11.54
CA SER A 78 8.09 -16.79 -10.83
C SER A 78 7.30 -16.17 -9.66
N ARG A 79 7.87 -15.21 -8.94
CA ARG A 79 7.15 -14.47 -7.89
C ARG A 79 6.00 -13.69 -8.50
N LEU A 80 6.29 -12.87 -9.51
CA LEU A 80 5.27 -12.05 -10.15
C LEU A 80 4.24 -12.89 -10.92
N ALA A 81 4.62 -14.05 -11.45
CA ALA A 81 3.69 -14.95 -12.13
C ALA A 81 2.62 -15.48 -11.16
N THR A 82 3.00 -15.70 -9.91
CA THR A 82 2.07 -16.13 -8.85
C THR A 82 1.06 -15.03 -8.54
N LEU A 83 1.50 -13.76 -8.51
CA LEU A 83 0.61 -12.60 -8.36
C LEU A 83 -0.30 -12.43 -9.57
N ARG A 84 0.25 -12.43 -10.78
CA ARG A 84 -0.50 -12.32 -12.04
C ARG A 84 -1.55 -13.41 -12.20
N ALA A 85 -1.27 -14.62 -11.72
CA ALA A 85 -2.21 -15.73 -11.72
C ALA A 85 -3.29 -15.64 -10.62
N GLY A 86 -3.31 -14.57 -9.82
CA GLY A 86 -4.28 -14.38 -8.74
C GLY A 86 -4.12 -15.38 -7.58
N ARG A 87 -2.97 -16.03 -7.45
CA ARG A 87 -2.71 -17.05 -6.42
C ARG A 87 -2.24 -16.45 -5.10
N VAL A 88 -1.76 -15.20 -5.14
CA VAL A 88 -1.36 -14.39 -3.98
C VAL A 88 -1.94 -13.00 -4.13
N HIS A 89 -2.05 -12.29 -3.00
CA HIS A 89 -2.56 -10.91 -2.95
C HIS A 89 -1.46 -9.89 -3.25
N PHE A 90 -0.21 -10.20 -2.88
CA PHE A 90 0.93 -9.32 -3.07
C PHE A 90 2.19 -10.12 -3.47
N SER A 91 3.14 -9.45 -4.11
CA SER A 91 4.50 -9.97 -4.29
C SER A 91 5.47 -9.10 -3.52
N ALA A 92 6.16 -9.69 -2.55
CA ALA A 92 7.23 -9.04 -1.81
C ALA A 92 8.51 -9.05 -2.66
N GLY A 93 8.94 -7.88 -3.09
CA GLY A 93 10.14 -7.69 -3.89
C GLY A 93 10.54 -6.24 -4.09
N GLY A 94 11.25 -5.93 -5.18
CA GLY A 94 11.91 -4.65 -5.40
C GLY A 94 11.83 -4.20 -6.85
N SER A 95 12.99 -4.00 -7.48
CA SER A 95 13.11 -3.41 -8.82
C SER A 95 12.33 -4.18 -9.90
N GLU A 96 12.02 -5.46 -9.69
CA GLU A 96 11.21 -6.21 -10.65
C GLU A 96 9.81 -5.60 -10.86
N SER A 97 9.28 -4.88 -9.87
CA SER A 97 8.01 -4.17 -10.01
C SER A 97 8.09 -3.08 -11.08
N VAL A 98 9.23 -2.40 -11.22
CA VAL A 98 9.48 -1.40 -12.27
C VAL A 98 9.70 -2.11 -13.60
N TYR A 99 10.54 -3.16 -13.63
CA TYR A 99 10.82 -3.90 -14.87
C TYR A 99 9.56 -4.52 -15.47
N ALA A 100 8.67 -5.02 -14.62
CA ALA A 100 7.38 -5.55 -15.04
C ALA A 100 6.43 -4.45 -15.50
N GLN A 101 6.36 -3.30 -14.83
CA GLN A 101 5.55 -2.16 -15.27
C GLN A 101 5.97 -1.66 -16.65
N GLU A 102 7.27 -1.45 -16.86
CA GLU A 102 7.81 -0.96 -18.14
C GLU A 102 7.90 -2.05 -19.21
N GLY A 103 7.73 -3.32 -18.85
CA GLY A 103 7.89 -4.44 -19.78
C GLY A 103 9.31 -4.53 -20.33
N ILE A 104 10.32 -4.43 -19.46
CA ILE A 104 11.75 -4.48 -19.83
C ILE A 104 12.46 -5.68 -19.18
N LEU A 105 13.70 -5.94 -19.61
CA LEU A 105 14.55 -7.03 -19.10
C LEU A 105 13.81 -8.39 -19.13
N ASN A 106 13.71 -9.05 -17.98
CA ASN A 106 13.04 -10.34 -17.82
C ASN A 106 11.54 -10.31 -18.19
N PHE A 107 10.94 -9.13 -18.30
CA PHE A 107 9.52 -8.92 -18.62
C PHE A 107 9.28 -8.38 -20.05
N ALA A 108 10.34 -8.25 -20.86
CA ALA A 108 10.25 -7.72 -22.23
C ALA A 108 9.63 -8.67 -23.27
N SER A 109 9.42 -9.95 -22.90
CA SER A 109 8.81 -10.92 -23.81
C SER A 109 7.32 -10.65 -24.02
N LYS A 110 6.78 -10.96 -25.21
CA LYS A 110 5.35 -10.78 -25.54
C LYS A 110 4.38 -11.50 -24.59
N ILE A 111 4.80 -12.61 -24.01
CA ILE A 111 4.02 -13.39 -23.02
C ILE A 111 3.86 -12.67 -21.68
N TRP A 112 4.74 -11.70 -21.41
CA TRP A 112 4.67 -10.79 -20.28
C TRP A 112 4.17 -9.43 -20.74
N GLY A 113 5.03 -8.64 -21.37
CA GLY A 113 4.79 -7.22 -21.63
C GLY A 113 4.60 -6.40 -20.34
N PRO A 114 4.32 -5.09 -20.47
CA PRO A 114 3.97 -4.22 -19.37
C PRO A 114 2.87 -4.80 -18.48
N GLN A 115 3.10 -4.79 -17.16
CA GLN A 115 2.17 -5.29 -16.15
C GLN A 115 1.57 -4.13 -15.36
N PRO A 116 0.24 -4.12 -15.13
CA PRO A 116 -0.43 -3.07 -14.36
C PRO A 116 -0.26 -3.31 -12.85
N VAL A 117 0.98 -3.30 -12.35
CA VAL A 117 1.28 -3.50 -10.92
C VAL A 117 1.54 -2.17 -10.23
N ARG A 118 1.31 -2.13 -8.91
CA ARG A 118 1.48 -0.94 -8.07
C ARG A 118 2.33 -1.27 -6.85
N ALA A 119 3.29 -0.41 -6.53
CA ALA A 119 4.00 -0.47 -5.26
C ALA A 119 3.08 -0.06 -4.11
N MET A 120 2.97 -0.92 -3.09
CA MET A 120 2.12 -0.70 -1.91
C MET A 120 2.93 -0.34 -0.66
N LEU A 121 4.05 -1.03 -0.48
CA LEU A 121 4.97 -0.83 0.64
C LEU A 121 6.39 -0.87 0.08
N SER A 122 7.25 -0.01 0.62
CA SER A 122 8.67 0.02 0.30
C SER A 122 9.47 0.12 1.58
N ASN A 123 10.60 -0.55 1.60
CA ASN A 123 11.62 -0.44 2.63
C ASN A 123 12.97 -0.42 1.94
N TYR A 124 13.91 0.37 2.44
CA TYR A 124 15.27 0.42 1.96
C TYR A 124 16.21 0.05 3.10
N SER A 125 17.30 -0.64 2.76
CA SER A 125 18.37 -0.92 3.70
C SER A 125 19.50 0.07 3.44
N ASP A 126 20.17 0.52 4.49
CA ASP A 126 21.38 1.34 4.37
C ASP A 126 22.52 0.59 3.66
N ALA A 127 22.43 -0.74 3.56
CA ALA A 127 23.42 -1.58 2.88
C ALA A 127 23.25 -1.63 1.35
N CYS A 128 22.13 -1.17 0.79
CA CYS A 128 21.89 -1.11 -0.66
C CYS A 128 20.78 -0.10 -0.97
N SER A 129 21.15 1.10 -1.39
CA SER A 129 20.23 2.06 -2.00
C SER A 129 20.76 2.49 -3.36
N PHE A 130 19.99 2.21 -4.41
CA PHE A 130 19.94 3.13 -5.54
C PHE A 130 18.94 4.21 -5.11
N THR A 131 19.44 5.31 -4.60
CA THR A 131 18.63 6.49 -4.31
C THR A 131 18.10 7.01 -5.64
N PHE A 132 16.78 7.02 -5.83
CA PHE A 132 16.19 7.91 -6.82
C PHE A 132 16.36 9.32 -6.26
N ALA A 133 17.38 10.01 -6.78
CA ALA A 133 17.56 11.44 -6.59
C ALA A 133 16.42 12.21 -7.28
#